data_AF-A0A2I7NAV2-F1
#
_entry.id   AF-A0A2I7NAV2-F1
#
_cell.length_a   1.000
_cell.length_b   1.000
_cell.length_c   1.000
_cell.angle_alpha   90.00
_cell.angle_beta   90.00
_cell.angle_gamma   90.00
#
_symmetry.space_group_name_H-M   'P 1'
#
loop_
_entity.id
_entity.type
_entity.pdbx_description
1 polymer ?
#
loop_
_entity_poly.entity_id
_entity_poly.type
_entity_poly.pdbx_seq_one_letter_code
_entity_poly.pdbx_strand_id
1 'polypeptide(L)'
;MNADLNNNIVKNSVSKISAVICIICASSAIAVLVLLIINSKTAREITSFSLYSSFLTIFYIINSIYHFFPFNNKAKKVFYILSHAFFIMMIWGIYIPPCLISLQNGWGWSFFGIITGLCALGITLRSVFGYRWRGATETIYYFLLNWVWLIAISKISTAVGEYGAILYLTGFLLLNIEMVFYRLAMYEANRRYTLFLPLFYSLLIISNVCHAVFMFRYVANIF
;
A
#
# COMPACT_ATOMS: atom_id res chain seq x y z
N MET A 1 21.83 31.00 1.20
CA MET A 1 20.55 31.59 1.65
C MET A 1 19.46 31.54 0.57
N ASN A 2 19.66 32.10 -0.64
CA ASN A 2 18.62 32.05 -1.70
C ASN A 2 18.37 30.65 -2.30
N ALA A 3 19.41 29.81 -2.44
CA ALA A 3 19.25 28.45 -2.98
C ALA A 3 18.46 27.52 -2.04
N ASP A 4 18.72 27.60 -0.73
CA ASP A 4 18.05 26.78 0.29
C ASP A 4 16.57 27.16 0.45
N LEU A 5 16.27 28.46 0.38
CA LEU A 5 14.90 28.96 0.36
C LEU A 5 14.13 28.47 -0.88
N ASN A 6 14.74 28.55 -2.06
CA ASN A 6 14.11 28.07 -3.30
C ASN A 6 13.87 26.55 -3.26
N ASN A 7 14.85 25.78 -2.77
CA ASN A 7 14.72 24.32 -2.62
C ASN A 7 13.57 23.94 -1.66
N ASN A 8 13.42 24.65 -0.54
CA ASN A 8 12.33 24.42 0.41
C ASN A 8 10.95 24.74 -0.19
N ILE A 9 10.85 25.79 -1.01
CA ILE A 9 9.61 26.13 -1.71
C ILE A 9 9.23 25.00 -2.68
N VAL A 10 10.15 24.56 -3.54
CA VAL A 10 9.88 23.47 -4.51
C VAL A 10 9.50 22.18 -3.78
N LYS A 11 10.21 21.82 -2.70
CA LYS A 11 9.92 20.63 -1.89
C LYS A 11 8.52 20.65 -1.30
N ASN A 12 8.09 21.80 -0.78
CA ASN A 12 6.75 21.99 -0.25
C ASN A 12 5.69 21.93 -1.34
N SER A 13 5.94 22.51 -2.52
CA SER A 13 5.03 22.45 -3.66
C SER A 13 4.83 21.02 -4.16
N VAL A 14 5.91 20.25 -4.33
CA VAL A 14 5.82 18.83 -4.73
C VAL A 14 5.06 18.03 -3.67
N SER A 15 5.32 18.27 -2.38
CA SER A 15 4.56 17.63 -1.30
C SER A 15 3.06 17.95 -1.39
N LYS A 16 2.68 19.22 -1.62
CA LYS A 16 1.26 19.59 -1.77
C LYS A 16 0.60 18.93 -2.99
N ILE A 17 1.31 18.82 -4.11
CA ILE A 17 0.81 18.08 -5.28
C ILE A 17 0.57 16.61 -4.93
N SER A 18 1.51 15.97 -4.23
CA SER A 18 1.32 14.60 -3.74
C SER A 18 0.10 14.47 -2.82
N ALA A 19 -0.20 15.48 -2.00
CA ALA A 19 -1.38 15.49 -1.15
C ALA A 19 -2.69 15.49 -1.95
N VAL A 20 -2.76 16.26 -3.04
CA VAL A 20 -3.92 16.30 -3.95
C VAL A 20 -4.08 14.97 -4.68
N ILE A 21 -2.98 14.39 -5.17
CA ILE A 21 -3.00 13.07 -5.81
C ILE A 21 -3.56 12.02 -4.84
N CYS A 22 -3.12 12.03 -3.58
CA CYS A 22 -3.65 11.13 -2.57
C CYS A 22 -5.16 11.30 -2.33
N ILE A 23 -5.68 12.53 -2.38
CA ILE A 23 -7.14 12.77 -2.26
C ILE A 23 -7.90 12.12 -3.41
N ILE A 24 -7.41 12.29 -4.64
CA ILE A 24 -8.01 11.67 -5.83
C ILE A 24 -8.00 10.15 -5.67
N CYS A 25 -6.87 9.56 -5.27
CA CYS A 25 -6.75 8.13 -5.04
C CYS A 25 -7.65 7.62 -3.90
N ALA A 26 -7.83 8.40 -2.82
CA ALA A 26 -8.75 8.06 -1.74
C ALA A 26 -10.20 8.00 -2.26
N SER A 27 -10.63 8.99 -3.05
CA SER A 27 -11.95 8.99 -3.68
C SER A 27 -12.14 7.81 -4.64
N SER A 28 -11.12 7.48 -5.44
CA SER A 28 -11.15 6.30 -6.30
C SER A 28 -11.21 5.00 -5.48
N ALA A 29 -10.49 4.90 -4.36
CA ALA A 29 -10.54 3.75 -3.48
C ALA A 29 -11.94 3.56 -2.86
N ILE A 30 -12.61 4.65 -2.47
CA ILE A 30 -14.01 4.59 -2.01
C ILE A 30 -14.93 4.06 -3.12
N ALA A 31 -14.74 4.49 -4.37
CA ALA A 31 -15.51 3.94 -5.49
C ALA A 31 -15.24 2.43 -5.67
N VAL A 32 -13.98 1.99 -5.54
CA VAL A 32 -13.61 0.56 -5.57
C VAL A 32 -14.32 -0.21 -4.45
N LEU A 33 -14.33 0.32 -3.22
CA LEU A 33 -15.03 -0.26 -2.07
C LEU A 33 -16.52 -0.49 -2.38
N VAL A 34 -17.21 0.57 -2.80
CA VAL A 34 -18.65 0.52 -3.07
C VAL A 34 -18.96 -0.49 -4.18
N LEU A 35 -18.22 -0.45 -5.29
CA LEU A 35 -18.45 -1.35 -6.42
C LEU A 35 -18.19 -2.82 -6.07
N LEU A 36 -17.18 -3.12 -5.25
CA LEU A 36 -16.94 -4.49 -4.78
C LEU A 36 -18.04 -4.97 -3.82
N ILE A 37 -18.50 -4.11 -2.91
CA ILE A 37 -19.54 -4.48 -1.94
C ILE A 37 -20.88 -4.75 -2.63
N ILE A 38 -21.34 -3.89 -3.54
CA ILE A 38 -22.66 -4.06 -4.20
C ILE A 38 -22.73 -5.32 -5.07
N ASN A 39 -21.59 -5.81 -5.54
CA ASN A 39 -21.47 -7.03 -6.34
C ASN A 39 -21.13 -8.26 -5.50
N SER A 40 -20.92 -8.11 -4.19
CA SER A 40 -20.65 -9.22 -3.29
C SER A 40 -21.92 -10.03 -3.04
N LYS A 41 -21.79 -11.35 -3.08
CA LYS A 41 -22.87 -12.34 -2.88
C LYS A 41 -22.85 -12.95 -1.49
N THR A 42 -21.71 -12.91 -0.80
CA THR A 42 -21.54 -13.54 0.52
C THR A 42 -21.01 -12.57 1.57
N ALA A 43 -21.32 -12.84 2.85
CA ALA A 43 -20.77 -12.07 3.96
C ALA A 43 -19.24 -12.08 3.98
N ARG A 44 -18.63 -13.18 3.52
CA ARG A 44 -17.17 -13.30 3.41
C ARG A 44 -16.60 -12.36 2.36
N GLU A 45 -17.23 -12.24 1.19
CA GLU A 45 -16.83 -11.29 0.15
C GLU A 45 -16.95 -9.84 0.65
N ILE A 46 -18.10 -9.48 1.23
CA ILE A 46 -18.35 -8.14 1.78
C ILE A 46 -17.25 -7.77 2.78
N THR A 47 -16.96 -8.66 3.74
CA THR A 47 -15.97 -8.41 4.79
C THR A 47 -14.57 -8.26 4.20
N SER A 48 -14.19 -9.15 3.27
CA SER A 48 -12.85 -9.16 2.67
C SER A 48 -12.59 -7.92 1.82
N PHE A 49 -13.53 -7.55 0.96
CA PHE A 49 -13.41 -6.36 0.11
C PHE A 49 -13.51 -5.07 0.92
N SER A 50 -14.30 -5.06 2.00
CA SER A 50 -14.36 -3.95 2.94
C SER A 50 -13.00 -3.69 3.57
N LEU A 51 -12.36 -4.72 4.13
CA LEU A 51 -11.03 -4.58 4.74
C LEU A 51 -9.98 -4.13 3.73
N TYR A 52 -9.94 -4.77 2.55
CA TYR A 52 -9.04 -4.38 1.47
C TYR A 52 -9.13 -2.89 1.14
N SER A 53 -10.33 -2.43 0.78
CA SER A 53 -10.49 -1.11 0.22
C SER A 53 -10.58 -0.01 1.29
N SER A 54 -11.02 -0.33 2.51
CA SER A 54 -10.90 0.59 3.65
C SER A 54 -9.44 0.87 4.01
N PHE A 55 -8.57 -0.15 4.08
CA PHE A 55 -7.15 0.09 4.36
C PHE A 55 -6.49 0.93 3.27
N LEU A 56 -6.80 0.67 2.00
CA LEU A 56 -6.32 1.47 0.87
C LEU A 56 -6.80 2.94 0.96
N THR A 57 -8.08 3.15 1.27
CA THR A 57 -8.67 4.48 1.42
C THR A 57 -8.01 5.25 2.56
N ILE A 58 -7.93 4.64 3.74
CA ILE A 58 -7.35 5.28 4.93
C ILE A 58 -5.87 5.59 4.72
N PHE A 59 -5.13 4.68 4.06
CA PHE A 59 -3.75 4.92 3.68
C PHE A 59 -3.60 6.20 2.83
N TYR A 60 -4.41 6.38 1.80
CA TYR A 60 -4.36 7.59 0.97
C TYR A 60 -4.80 8.85 1.73
N ILE A 61 -5.80 8.77 2.59
CA ILE A 61 -6.22 9.91 3.44
C ILE A 61 -5.07 10.36 4.35
N ILE A 62 -4.44 9.41 5.05
CA ILE A 62 -3.32 9.68 5.95
C ILE A 62 -2.14 10.28 5.18
N ASN A 63 -1.82 9.74 4.00
CA ASN A 63 -0.74 10.26 3.18
C ASN A 63 -1.04 11.66 2.62
N SER A 64 -2.30 11.94 2.29
CA SER A 64 -2.72 13.30 1.91
C SER A 64 -2.44 14.28 3.04
N ILE A 65 -2.88 13.97 4.25
CA ILE A 65 -2.69 14.84 5.42
C ILE A 65 -1.20 14.98 5.76
N TYR A 66 -0.42 13.89 5.69
CA TYR A 66 1.03 13.90 5.89
C TYR A 66 1.73 14.88 4.93
N HIS A 67 1.35 14.85 3.66
CA HIS A 67 1.96 15.67 2.61
C HIS A 67 1.42 17.09 2.55
N PHE A 68 0.23 17.33 3.10
CA PHE A 68 -0.34 18.67 3.27
C PHE A 68 0.42 19.47 4.33
N PHE A 69 0.81 18.85 5.45
CA PHE A 69 1.53 19.55 6.51
C PHE A 69 2.98 19.91 6.12
N PRO A 70 3.45 21.14 6.45
CA PRO A 70 4.83 21.55 6.22
C PRO A 70 5.81 20.79 7.13
N PHE A 71 7.07 20.67 6.71
CA PHE A 71 8.09 19.84 7.36
C PHE A 71 8.37 20.17 8.83
N ASN A 72 8.17 21.42 9.26
CA ASN A 72 8.43 21.86 10.64
C ASN A 72 7.26 21.59 11.61
N ASN A 73 6.13 21.04 11.13
CA ASN A 73 4.95 20.83 11.96
C ASN A 73 5.06 19.54 12.78
N LYS A 74 4.78 19.62 14.09
CA LYS A 74 4.72 18.45 14.99
C LYS A 74 3.68 17.41 14.52
N ALA A 75 2.55 17.84 13.96
CA ALA A 75 1.52 16.95 13.42
C ALA A 75 2.06 16.05 12.30
N LYS A 76 2.99 16.55 11.48
CA LYS A 76 3.61 15.77 10.40
C LYS A 76 4.31 14.51 10.91
N LYS A 77 4.90 14.56 12.12
CA LYS A 77 5.54 13.40 12.75
C LYS A 77 4.53 12.29 13.09
N VAL A 78 3.33 12.67 13.53
CA VAL A 78 2.25 11.70 13.82
C VAL A 78 1.78 11.03 12.53
N PHE A 79 1.47 11.83 11.50
CA PHE A 79 1.04 11.29 10.22
C PHE A 79 2.13 10.50 9.48
N TYR A 80 3.42 10.77 9.74
CA TYR A 80 4.52 9.92 9.27
C TYR A 80 4.50 8.52 9.92
N ILE A 81 4.19 8.44 11.21
CA ILE A 81 4.04 7.14 11.89
C ILE A 81 2.80 6.42 11.36
N LEU A 82 1.68 7.12 11.25
CA LEU A 82 0.44 6.53 10.72
C LEU A 82 0.58 6.08 9.26
N SER A 83 1.22 6.87 8.39
CA SER A 83 1.38 6.56 6.96
C SER A 83 2.04 5.20 6.76
N HIS A 84 3.14 4.94 7.45
CA HIS A 84 3.85 3.66 7.39
C HIS A 84 3.10 2.51 8.07
N ALA A 85 2.36 2.76 9.15
CA ALA A 85 1.52 1.72 9.75
C ALA A 85 0.40 1.31 8.78
N PHE A 86 -0.23 2.28 8.11
CA PHE A 86 -1.25 2.02 7.10
C PHE A 86 -0.69 1.49 5.79
N PHE A 87 0.60 1.70 5.49
CA PHE A 87 1.26 0.99 4.40
C PHE A 87 1.29 -0.51 4.65
N ILE A 88 1.63 -0.94 5.88
CA ILE A 88 1.56 -2.37 6.29
C ILE A 88 0.12 -2.88 6.21
N MET A 89 -0.86 -2.09 6.68
CA MET A 89 -2.28 -2.48 6.61
C MET A 89 -2.82 -2.53 5.18
N MET A 90 -2.37 -1.64 4.29
CA MET A 90 -2.73 -1.66 2.87
C MET A 90 -2.21 -2.95 2.22
N ILE A 91 -0.93 -3.30 2.47
CA ILE A 91 -0.35 -4.56 2.01
C ILE A 91 -1.17 -5.74 2.55
N TRP A 92 -1.49 -5.75 3.85
CA TRP A 92 -2.36 -6.76 4.44
C TRP A 92 -3.68 -6.88 3.69
N GLY A 93 -4.34 -5.75 3.45
CA GLY A 93 -5.61 -5.66 2.71
C GLY A 93 -5.55 -6.31 1.34
N ILE A 94 -4.45 -6.16 0.60
CA ILE A 94 -4.26 -6.78 -0.73
C ILE A 94 -4.33 -8.31 -0.63
N TYR A 95 -3.86 -8.89 0.47
CA TYR A 95 -3.88 -10.34 0.67
C TYR A 95 -5.25 -10.88 1.09
N ILE A 96 -6.06 -10.10 1.80
CA ILE A 96 -7.29 -10.60 2.44
C ILE A 96 -8.26 -11.25 1.44
N PRO A 97 -8.67 -10.59 0.33
CA PRO A 97 -9.64 -11.18 -0.58
C PRO A 97 -9.19 -12.50 -1.21
N PRO A 98 -8.00 -12.63 -1.83
CA PRO A 98 -7.58 -13.92 -2.38
C PRO A 98 -7.39 -14.99 -1.29
N CYS A 99 -7.00 -14.63 -0.06
CA CYS A 99 -6.92 -15.61 1.05
C CYS A 99 -8.28 -16.17 1.45
N LEU A 100 -9.29 -15.31 1.59
CA LEU A 100 -10.58 -15.72 2.13
C LEU A 100 -11.54 -16.21 1.05
N ILE A 101 -11.48 -15.64 -0.16
CA ILE A 101 -12.40 -15.91 -1.26
C ILE A 101 -11.81 -16.95 -2.22
N SER A 102 -10.60 -16.74 -2.74
CA SER A 102 -10.04 -17.56 -3.82
C SER A 102 -9.37 -18.84 -3.33
N LEU A 103 -8.57 -18.76 -2.26
CA LEU A 103 -7.88 -19.91 -1.69
C LEU A 103 -8.85 -20.76 -0.86
N GLN A 104 -9.19 -21.94 -1.39
CA GLN A 104 -10.10 -22.86 -0.73
C GLN A 104 -9.43 -23.59 0.46
N ASN A 105 -10.27 -24.09 1.37
CA ASN A 105 -9.90 -24.99 2.47
C ASN A 105 -8.86 -24.38 3.45
N GLY A 106 -8.06 -25.23 4.10
CA GLY A 106 -7.11 -24.82 5.14
C GLY A 106 -6.00 -23.86 4.65
N TRP A 107 -5.74 -23.80 3.34
CA TRP A 107 -4.72 -22.91 2.77
C TRP A 107 -5.07 -21.43 2.95
N GLY A 108 -6.33 -21.05 2.66
CA GLY A 108 -6.77 -19.66 2.79
C GLY A 108 -6.61 -19.12 4.21
N TRP A 109 -7.07 -19.89 5.21
CA TRP A 109 -6.96 -19.53 6.62
C TRP A 109 -5.53 -19.55 7.16
N SER A 110 -4.73 -20.54 6.78
CA SER A 110 -3.33 -20.60 7.21
C SER A 110 -2.55 -19.40 6.68
N PHE A 111 -2.76 -19.07 5.40
CA PHE A 111 -2.07 -17.96 4.75
C PHE A 111 -2.54 -16.61 5.29
N PHE A 112 -3.85 -16.43 5.52
CA PHE A 112 -4.40 -15.28 6.22
C PHE A 112 -3.80 -15.11 7.62
N GLY A 113 -3.68 -16.19 8.40
CA GLY A 113 -3.07 -16.17 9.73
C GLY A 113 -1.60 -15.75 9.72
N ILE A 114 -0.80 -16.31 8.79
CA ILE A 114 0.62 -15.95 8.62
C ILE A 114 0.76 -14.46 8.30
N ILE A 115 0.03 -13.97 7.30
CA ILE A 115 0.17 -12.57 6.87
C ILE A 115 -0.33 -11.62 7.95
N THR A 116 -1.45 -11.94 8.61
CA THR A 116 -1.98 -11.14 9.73
C THR A 116 -0.97 -11.08 10.88
N GLY A 117 -0.36 -12.22 11.22
CA GLY A 117 0.68 -12.31 12.25
C GLY A 117 1.92 -11.48 11.90
N LEU A 118 2.38 -11.55 10.64
CA LEU A 118 3.45 -10.69 10.15
C LEU A 118 3.06 -9.22 10.27
N CYS A 119 1.93 -8.79 9.71
CA CYS A 119 1.48 -7.39 9.77
C CYS A 119 1.38 -6.86 11.21
N ALA A 120 0.79 -7.64 12.13
CA ALA A 120 0.73 -7.31 13.55
C ALA A 120 2.13 -7.17 14.16
N LEU A 121 3.04 -8.09 13.83
CA LEU A 121 4.44 -8.04 14.24
C LEU A 121 5.13 -6.77 13.71
N GLY A 122 5.01 -6.45 12.43
CA GLY A 122 5.62 -5.26 11.83
C GLY A 122 5.14 -3.95 12.46
N ILE A 123 3.84 -3.82 12.70
CA ILE A 123 3.25 -2.65 13.39
C ILE A 123 3.78 -2.57 14.83
N THR A 124 3.84 -3.70 15.53
CA THR A 124 4.32 -3.77 16.93
C THR A 124 5.80 -3.41 17.01
N LEU A 125 6.65 -4.02 16.19
CA LEU A 125 8.09 -3.78 16.18
C LEU A 125 8.39 -2.31 15.87
N ARG A 126 7.68 -1.71 14.91
CA ARG A 126 7.84 -0.28 14.61
C ARG A 126 7.39 0.62 15.77
N SER A 127 6.31 0.24 16.45
CA SER A 127 5.77 1.00 17.59
C SER A 127 6.69 0.93 18.82
N VAL A 128 7.29 -0.23 19.09
CA VAL A 128 8.18 -0.47 20.24
C VAL A 128 9.60 0.05 19.98
N PHE A 129 10.20 -0.26 18.83
CA PHE A 129 11.59 0.09 18.55
C PHE A 129 11.77 1.48 17.91
N GLY A 130 10.68 2.12 17.50
CA GLY A 130 10.64 3.53 17.10
C GLY A 130 11.71 3.89 16.05
N TYR A 131 12.68 4.73 16.42
CA TYR A 131 13.73 5.19 15.51
C TYR A 131 14.69 4.07 15.07
N ARG A 132 14.95 3.06 15.92
CA ARG A 132 15.85 1.94 15.60
C ARG A 132 15.30 1.03 14.50
N TRP A 133 13.98 1.05 14.31
CA TRP A 133 13.31 0.30 13.25
C TRP A 133 13.39 1.00 11.89
N ARG A 134 13.72 2.31 11.85
CA ARG A 134 13.67 3.12 10.63
C ARG A 134 14.80 2.78 9.66
N GLY A 135 14.56 3.06 8.38
CA GLY A 135 15.58 2.92 7.34
C GLY A 135 15.71 1.48 6.86
N ALA A 136 16.91 0.90 6.98
CA ALA A 136 17.27 -0.43 6.45
C ALA A 136 16.27 -1.52 6.86
N THR A 137 16.05 -1.66 8.17
CA THR A 137 15.25 -2.72 8.81
C THR A 137 13.80 -2.69 8.36
N GLU A 138 13.18 -1.51 8.41
CA GLU A 138 11.80 -1.28 7.97
C GLU A 138 11.60 -1.66 6.50
N THR A 139 12.51 -1.26 5.61
CA THR A 139 12.37 -1.62 4.18
C THR A 139 12.60 -3.10 3.95
N ILE A 140 13.59 -3.73 4.59
CA ILE A 140 13.78 -5.18 4.48
C ILE A 140 12.50 -5.90 4.92
N TYR A 141 11.89 -5.46 6.01
CA TYR A 141 10.63 -5.99 6.49
C TYR A 141 9.48 -5.83 5.47
N TYR A 142 9.33 -4.66 4.85
CA TYR A 142 8.32 -4.45 3.80
C TYR A 142 8.56 -5.29 2.55
N PHE A 143 9.82 -5.45 2.14
CA PHE A 143 10.21 -6.38 1.07
C PHE A 143 9.79 -7.81 1.44
N LEU A 144 10.17 -8.31 2.62
CA LEU A 144 9.77 -9.66 3.05
C LEU A 144 8.24 -9.85 3.05
N LEU A 145 7.50 -8.88 3.59
CA LEU A 145 6.04 -8.92 3.62
C LEU A 145 5.42 -8.95 2.20
N ASN A 146 6.02 -8.23 1.24
CA ASN A 146 5.58 -8.20 -0.15
C ASN A 146 5.99 -9.44 -0.96
N TRP A 147 6.75 -10.38 -0.40
CA TRP A 147 7.17 -11.61 -1.09
C TRP A 147 6.43 -12.85 -0.57
N VAL A 148 5.68 -12.72 0.53
CA VAL A 148 4.93 -13.83 1.14
C VAL A 148 3.98 -14.48 0.12
N TRP A 149 3.37 -13.72 -0.80
CA TRP A 149 2.49 -14.25 -1.85
C TRP A 149 3.13 -15.35 -2.72
N LEU A 150 4.46 -15.35 -2.91
CA LEU A 150 5.15 -16.36 -3.71
C LEU A 150 5.01 -17.76 -3.12
N ILE A 151 4.88 -17.88 -1.80
CA ILE A 151 4.67 -19.16 -1.12
C ILE A 151 3.35 -19.80 -1.60
N ALA A 152 2.35 -18.97 -1.90
CA ALA A 152 1.03 -19.40 -2.34
C ALA A 152 0.81 -19.27 -3.85
N ILE A 153 1.82 -18.90 -4.66
CA ILE A 153 1.59 -18.55 -6.07
C ILE A 153 1.00 -19.69 -6.90
N SER A 154 1.44 -20.93 -6.66
CA SER A 154 0.88 -22.09 -7.35
C SER A 154 -0.62 -22.23 -7.05
N LYS A 155 -1.02 -22.07 -5.78
CA LYS A 155 -2.42 -22.16 -5.36
C LYS A 155 -3.26 -20.99 -5.87
N ILE A 156 -2.69 -19.79 -5.83
CA ILE A 156 -3.33 -18.59 -6.39
C ILE A 156 -3.56 -18.78 -7.88
N SER A 157 -2.54 -19.20 -8.64
CA SER A 157 -2.65 -19.45 -10.08
C SER A 157 -3.71 -20.48 -10.42
N THR A 158 -3.81 -21.58 -9.65
CA THR A 158 -4.91 -22.55 -9.83
C THR A 158 -6.29 -21.99 -9.51
N ALA A 159 -6.40 -21.03 -8.59
CA ALA A 159 -7.67 -20.46 -8.14
C ALA A 159 -8.18 -19.35 -9.07
N VAL A 160 -7.27 -18.53 -9.61
CA VAL A 160 -7.60 -17.30 -10.35
C VAL A 160 -7.18 -17.32 -11.82
N GLY A 161 -6.51 -18.40 -12.25
CA GLY A 161 -5.91 -18.53 -13.57
C GLY A 161 -4.56 -17.83 -13.69
N GLU A 162 -3.81 -18.20 -14.73
CA GLU A 162 -2.45 -17.72 -14.99
C GLU A 162 -2.39 -16.20 -15.16
N TYR A 163 -3.30 -15.62 -15.96
CA TYR A 163 -3.34 -14.18 -16.18
C TYR A 163 -3.65 -13.40 -14.90
N GLY A 164 -4.53 -13.92 -14.04
CA GLY A 164 -4.82 -13.31 -12.74
C GLY A 164 -3.60 -13.36 -11.82
N ALA A 165 -2.88 -14.49 -11.80
CA ALA A 165 -1.64 -14.62 -11.05
C ALA A 165 -0.53 -13.68 -11.54
N ILE A 166 -0.37 -13.51 -12.87
CA ILE A 166 0.59 -12.57 -13.46
C ILE A 166 0.24 -11.14 -13.08
N LEU A 167 -1.04 -10.76 -13.14
CA LEU A 167 -1.48 -9.42 -12.77
C LEU A 167 -1.23 -9.13 -11.28
N TYR A 168 -1.52 -10.11 -10.41
CA TYR A 168 -1.26 -10.04 -8.97
C TYR A 168 0.24 -9.90 -8.68
N LEU A 169 1.08 -10.74 -9.29
CA LEU A 169 2.55 -10.65 -9.23
C LEU A 169 3.05 -9.27 -9.69
N THR A 170 2.53 -8.76 -10.80
CA THR A 170 2.91 -7.45 -11.34
C THR A 170 2.63 -6.33 -10.34
N GLY A 171 1.48 -6.38 -9.68
CA GLY A 171 1.16 -5.45 -8.58
C GLY A 171 2.20 -5.48 -7.47
N PHE A 172 2.60 -6.65 -6.98
CA PHE A 172 3.65 -6.77 -5.95
C PHE A 172 5.03 -6.33 -6.44
N LEU A 173 5.41 -6.61 -7.69
CA LEU A 173 6.69 -6.13 -8.22
C LEU A 173 6.75 -4.61 -8.22
N LEU A 174 5.66 -3.95 -8.63
CA LEU A 174 5.56 -2.50 -8.58
C LEU A 174 5.66 -1.97 -7.13
N LEU A 175 5.02 -2.62 -6.15
CA LEU A 175 5.17 -2.30 -4.72
C LEU A 175 6.62 -2.44 -4.23
N ASN A 176 7.40 -3.35 -4.79
CA ASN A 176 8.81 -3.48 -4.43
C ASN A 176 9.65 -2.35 -5.04
N ILE A 177 9.42 -2.04 -6.32
CA ILE A 177 10.16 -1.00 -7.04
C ILE A 177 9.87 0.38 -6.45
N GLU A 178 8.62 0.70 -6.13
CA GLU A 178 8.27 2.01 -5.54
C GLU A 178 8.99 2.25 -4.21
N MET A 179 9.18 1.22 -3.37
CA MET A 179 9.85 1.34 -2.07
C MET A 179 11.30 1.77 -2.23
N VAL A 180 11.96 1.36 -3.31
CA VAL A 180 13.29 1.84 -3.66
C VAL A 180 13.26 3.34 -3.94
N PHE A 181 12.32 3.80 -4.78
CA PHE A 181 12.16 5.23 -5.07
C PHE A 181 11.78 6.06 -3.84
N TYR A 182 10.93 5.52 -2.95
CA TYR A 182 10.61 6.16 -1.67
C TYR A 182 11.86 6.36 -0.81
N ARG A 183 12.69 5.32 -0.70
CA ARG A 183 13.95 5.37 0.06
C ARG A 183 14.92 6.38 -0.52
N LEU A 184 15.08 6.39 -1.85
CA LEU A 184 15.91 7.38 -2.54
C LEU A 184 15.38 8.80 -2.31
N ALA A 185 14.06 9.00 -2.35
CA ALA A 185 13.45 10.29 -2.06
C ALA A 185 13.76 10.75 -0.62
N MET A 186 13.68 9.86 0.37
CA MET A 186 13.85 10.23 1.79
C MET A 186 15.30 10.37 2.26
N TYR A 187 16.28 9.77 1.56
CA TYR A 187 17.69 9.86 1.94
C TYR A 187 18.39 11.13 1.41
N GLU A 188 17.82 11.82 0.43
CA GLU A 188 18.46 12.96 -0.24
C GLU A 188 17.73 14.29 0.00
N ALA A 189 18.48 15.30 0.45
CA ALA A 189 17.92 16.61 0.87
C ALA A 189 17.52 17.55 -0.28
N ASN A 190 17.86 17.24 -1.54
CA ASN A 190 17.83 18.18 -2.68
C ASN A 190 16.94 17.71 -3.85
N ARG A 191 17.28 18.13 -5.08
CA ARG A 191 16.63 17.95 -6.40
C ARG A 191 16.13 16.52 -6.73
N ARG A 192 16.62 15.52 -6.03
CA ARG A 192 16.22 14.12 -6.19
C ARG A 192 14.94 13.77 -5.44
N TYR A 193 14.64 14.41 -4.30
CA TYR A 193 13.34 14.29 -3.62
C TYR A 193 12.18 14.68 -4.55
N THR A 194 12.37 15.77 -5.30
CA THR A 194 11.35 16.32 -6.21
C THR A 194 11.11 15.45 -7.45
N LEU A 195 12.02 14.53 -7.77
CA LEU A 195 11.90 13.58 -8.88
C LEU A 195 11.41 12.21 -8.40
N PHE A 196 12.00 11.70 -7.32
CA PHE A 196 11.72 10.35 -6.81
C PHE A 196 10.39 10.25 -6.07
N LEU A 197 9.91 11.32 -5.42
CA LEU A 197 8.60 11.29 -4.75
C LEU A 197 7.43 11.14 -5.75
N PRO A 198 7.37 11.89 -6.87
CA PRO A 198 6.38 11.62 -7.91
C PRO A 198 6.47 10.20 -8.48
N LEU A 199 7.69 9.71 -8.76
CA LEU A 199 7.88 8.35 -9.28
C LEU A 199 7.37 7.27 -8.31
N PHE A 200 7.63 7.45 -7.01
CA PHE A 200 7.07 6.61 -5.96
C PHE A 200 5.53 6.57 -6.04
N TYR A 201 4.88 7.74 -6.06
CA TYR A 201 3.42 7.81 -6.12
C TYR A 201 2.85 7.23 -7.41
N SER A 202 3.50 7.46 -8.55
CA SER A 202 3.06 6.89 -9.83
C SER A 202 3.09 5.36 -9.80
N LEU A 203 4.19 4.76 -9.35
CA LEU A 203 4.32 3.31 -9.24
C LEU A 203 3.31 2.70 -8.25
N LEU A 204 3.10 3.38 -7.12
CA LEU A 204 2.10 3.01 -6.11
C LEU A 204 0.69 3.03 -6.65
N ILE A 205 0.33 4.03 -7.45
CA ILE A 205 -0.98 4.11 -8.07
C ILE A 205 -1.14 2.98 -9.10
N ILE A 206 -0.15 2.77 -9.97
CA ILE A 206 -0.20 1.70 -10.98
C ILE A 206 -0.32 0.33 -10.30
N SER A 207 0.45 0.09 -9.23
CA SER A 207 0.35 -1.14 -8.44
C SER A 207 -1.05 -1.35 -7.88
N ASN A 208 -1.62 -0.33 -7.23
CA ASN A 208 -2.95 -0.41 -6.64
C ASN A 208 -4.05 -0.57 -7.70
N VAL A 209 -3.86 -0.01 -8.90
CA VAL A 209 -4.75 -0.26 -10.04
C VAL A 209 -4.64 -1.72 -10.49
N CYS A 210 -3.43 -2.30 -10.60
CA CYS A 210 -3.27 -3.72 -10.91
C CYS A 210 -4.01 -4.61 -9.88
N HIS A 211 -3.85 -4.32 -8.59
CA HIS A 211 -4.56 -5.04 -7.54
C HIS A 211 -6.07 -4.83 -7.58
N ALA A 212 -6.56 -3.62 -7.84
CA ALA A 212 -7.98 -3.36 -7.99
C ALA A 212 -8.58 -4.14 -9.18
N VAL A 213 -7.93 -4.10 -10.35
CA VAL A 213 -8.35 -4.89 -11.52
C VAL A 213 -8.31 -6.38 -11.21
N PHE A 214 -7.29 -6.85 -10.49
CA PHE A 214 -7.22 -8.22 -10.01
C PHE A 214 -8.44 -8.58 -9.15
N MET A 215 -8.80 -7.73 -8.17
CA MET A 215 -9.97 -7.95 -7.32
C MET A 215 -11.27 -8.00 -8.13
N PHE A 216 -11.49 -7.05 -9.04
CA PHE A 216 -12.72 -7.00 -9.84
C PHE A 216 -12.88 -8.21 -10.76
N ARG A 217 -11.83 -8.54 -11.51
CA ARG A 217 -11.90 -9.54 -12.59
C ARG A 217 -11.74 -10.96 -12.09
N TYR A 218 -10.81 -11.19 -11.18
CA TYR A 218 -10.37 -12.55 -10.85
C TYR A 218 -10.80 -13.04 -9.46
N VAL A 219 -11.18 -12.13 -8.56
CA VAL A 219 -11.68 -12.49 -7.23
C VAL A 219 -13.20 -12.32 -7.16
N ALA A 220 -13.72 -11.16 -7.57
CA ALA A 220 -15.14 -10.86 -7.54
C ALA A 220 -15.90 -11.38 -8.79
N ASN A 221 -15.19 -11.66 -9.89
CA ASN A 221 -15.77 -12.10 -11.17
C ASN A 221 -16.87 -11.16 -11.69
N ILE A 222 -16.62 -9.84 -11.63
CA ILE A 222 -17.58 -8.81 -12.05
C ILE A 222 -17.49 -8.53 -13.57
N PHE A 223 -16.33 -8.80 -14.18
CA PHE A 223 -16.06 -8.61 -15.61
C PHE A 223 -15.34 -9.83 -16.21
#